data_AF-A0A5E4D142-F1
#
_entry.id   AF-A0A5E4D142-F1
#
_cell.length_a   1.000
_cell.length_b   1.000
_cell.length_c   1.000
_cell.angle_alpha   90.00
_cell.angle_beta   90.00
_cell.angle_gamma   90.00
#
_symmetry.space_group_name_H-M   'P 1'
#
loop_
_entity.id
_entity.type
_entity.pdbx_description
1 polymer ?
#
loop_
_entity_poly.entity_id
_entity_poly.type
_entity_poly.pdbx_seq_one_letter_code
_entity_poly.pdbx_strand_id
1 'polypeptide(L)'
;MSPSHAVHNTACRHMGPQLLSPRLCCRSGQAHVRPPPVLPPNSTVHCSFTKTASSFQGMAGLLAYQGPDEHLALLFSVPFSYTLHRIQFALAELRGPLAQDGLEQVFDGIMEKEAPDPKVVKCILQTPQGALELKDGSLSIRATVSNVHVAKMDVVMETKAT
;
A
#
# COMPACT_ATOMS: atom_id res chain seq x y z
N MET A 1 -22.33 -18.31 6.93
CA MET A 1 -20.95 -17.81 6.72
C MET A 1 -21.04 -16.65 5.75
N SER A 2 -20.94 -15.41 6.22
CA SER A 2 -21.06 -14.24 5.34
C SER A 2 -19.87 -14.19 4.37
N PRO A 3 -20.09 -13.84 3.10
CA PRO A 3 -18.99 -13.64 2.17
C PRO A 3 -18.11 -12.53 2.74
N SER A 4 -16.83 -12.81 2.97
CA SER A 4 -15.89 -11.79 3.40
C SER A 4 -15.88 -10.69 2.35
N HIS A 5 -16.50 -9.55 2.66
CA HIS A 5 -16.32 -8.35 1.87
C HIS A 5 -14.87 -7.95 2.09
N ALA A 6 -13.96 -8.42 1.23
CA ALA A 6 -12.59 -7.94 1.25
C ALA A 6 -12.67 -6.43 0.97
N VAL A 7 -12.51 -5.66 2.04
CA VAL A 7 -12.40 -4.22 2.05
C VAL A 7 -11.01 -3.94 2.58
N HIS A 8 -10.25 -3.14 1.84
CA HIS A 8 -8.98 -2.61 2.30
C HIS A 8 -9.13 -1.12 2.54
N ASN A 9 -8.83 -0.67 3.76
CA ASN A 9 -8.79 0.74 4.09
C ASN A 9 -7.34 1.16 4.32
N THR A 10 -6.93 2.24 3.67
CA THR A 10 -5.62 2.85 3.87
C THR A 10 -5.80 4.25 4.43
N ALA A 11 -5.05 4.57 5.48
CA ALA A 11 -4.89 5.93 5.96
C ALA A 11 -3.41 6.31 5.86
N CYS A 12 -3.10 7.44 5.22
CA CYS A 12 -1.71 7.89 5.05
C CYS A 12 -1.55 9.25 5.68
N ARG A 13 -0.60 9.37 6.62
CA ARG A 13 -0.15 10.63 7.21
C ARG A 13 1.26 10.94 6.74
N HIS A 14 1.49 12.16 6.28
CA HIS A 14 2.82 12.60 5.84
C HIS A 14 3.30 13.83 6.60
N MET A 15 4.51 13.75 7.14
CA MET A 15 5.21 14.85 7.80
C MET A 15 6.45 15.18 6.95
N GLY A 16 6.24 16.02 5.93
CA GLY A 16 7.23 16.32 4.90
C GLY A 16 6.64 17.21 3.81
N PRO A 17 7.35 17.44 2.68
CA PRO A 17 6.81 18.15 1.52
C PRO A 17 5.53 17.50 0.98
N GLN A 18 4.70 18.21 0.23
CA GLN A 18 3.50 17.61 -0.35
C GLN A 18 3.84 16.42 -1.28
N LEU A 19 3.07 15.33 -1.21
CA LEU A 19 3.10 14.29 -2.25
C LEU A 19 1.92 14.48 -3.20
N LEU A 20 2.14 14.18 -4.48
CA LEU A 20 1.20 14.45 -5.57
C LEU A 20 0.93 13.19 -6.39
N SER A 21 -0.07 13.30 -7.27
CA SER A 21 -0.29 12.39 -8.39
C SER A 21 -0.34 10.91 -7.98
N PRO A 22 -1.37 10.51 -7.19
CA PRO A 22 -1.53 9.12 -6.81
C PRO A 22 -1.64 8.25 -8.06
N ARG A 23 -0.83 7.21 -8.13
CA ARG A 23 -0.92 6.16 -9.15
C ARG A 23 -1.39 4.90 -8.48
N LEU A 24 -2.39 4.27 -9.08
CA LEU A 24 -3.02 3.07 -8.56
C LEU A 24 -2.99 1.98 -9.62
N CYS A 25 -2.44 0.83 -9.24
CA CYS A 25 -2.56 -0.42 -9.98
C CYS A 25 -3.40 -1.39 -9.15
N CYS A 26 -4.53 -1.85 -9.70
CA CYS A 26 -5.34 -2.91 -9.10
C CYS A 26 -5.22 -4.18 -9.93
N ARG A 27 -4.58 -5.22 -9.38
CA ARG A 27 -4.52 -6.55 -10.02
C ARG A 27 -5.81 -7.33 -9.82
N SER A 28 -6.50 -7.07 -8.72
CA SER A 28 -7.87 -7.56 -8.48
C SER A 28 -8.63 -6.60 -7.57
N GLY A 29 -9.96 -6.55 -7.74
CA GLY A 29 -10.81 -5.57 -7.08
C GLY A 29 -10.72 -4.19 -7.74
N GLN A 30 -11.24 -3.18 -7.04
CA GLN A 30 -11.30 -1.80 -7.53
C GLN A 30 -11.25 -0.81 -6.36
N ALA A 31 -10.87 0.43 -6.63
CA ALA A 31 -11.01 1.52 -5.68
C ALA A 31 -12.50 1.85 -5.48
N HIS A 32 -12.95 1.82 -4.23
CA HIS A 32 -14.27 2.30 -3.82
C HIS A 32 -14.21 3.79 -3.44
N VAL A 33 -13.23 4.16 -2.61
CA VAL A 33 -12.85 5.55 -2.36
C VAL A 33 -11.45 5.76 -2.94
N ARG A 34 -11.35 6.59 -3.99
CA ARG A 34 -10.08 6.85 -4.66
C ARG A 34 -9.10 7.61 -3.76
N PRO A 35 -7.79 7.35 -3.88
CA PRO A 35 -6.77 8.14 -3.20
C PRO A 35 -6.88 9.62 -3.62
N PRO A 36 -6.86 10.57 -2.67
CA PRO A 36 -6.85 11.99 -2.99
C PRO A 36 -5.64 12.37 -3.84
N PRO A 37 -5.79 13.34 -4.77
CA PRO A 37 -4.74 13.73 -5.71
C PRO A 37 -3.50 14.34 -5.05
N VAL A 38 -3.64 14.78 -3.80
CA VAL A 38 -2.62 15.42 -3.00
C VAL A 38 -2.62 14.78 -1.61
N LEU A 39 -1.43 14.57 -1.07
CA LEU A 39 -1.19 14.26 0.34
C LEU A 39 -0.53 15.49 0.99
N PRO A 40 -1.32 16.42 1.57
CA PRO A 40 -0.77 17.62 2.17
C PRO A 40 0.16 17.31 3.37
N PRO A 41 1.16 18.16 3.62
CA PRO A 41 1.96 18.10 4.83
C PRO A 41 1.08 18.09 6.09
N ASN A 42 1.43 17.28 7.08
CA ASN A 42 0.77 17.16 8.38
C ASN A 42 -0.71 16.76 8.32
N SER A 43 -1.18 16.22 7.19
CA SER A 43 -2.55 15.76 7.01
C SER A 43 -2.63 14.23 6.96
N THR A 44 -3.84 13.72 7.16
CA THR A 44 -4.16 12.30 6.93
C THR A 44 -5.19 12.21 5.80
N VAL A 45 -4.90 11.38 4.81
CA VAL A 45 -5.84 11.03 3.75
C VAL A 45 -6.33 9.61 3.92
N HIS A 46 -7.51 9.33 3.39
CA HIS A 46 -8.13 8.02 3.43
C HIS A 46 -8.48 7.56 2.02
N CYS A 47 -8.28 6.28 1.77
CA CYS A 47 -8.81 5.61 0.58
C CYS A 47 -9.26 4.19 0.93
N SER A 48 -10.08 3.62 0.05
CA SER A 48 -10.55 2.26 0.23
C SER A 48 -10.72 1.53 -1.07
N PHE A 49 -10.51 0.22 -0.99
CA PHE A 49 -10.57 -0.72 -2.08
C PHE A 49 -11.55 -1.81 -1.71
N THR A 50 -12.22 -2.38 -2.71
CA THR A 50 -13.22 -3.45 -2.54
C THR A 50 -13.03 -4.50 -3.61
N LYS A 51 -13.25 -5.78 -3.28
CA LYS A 51 -13.29 -6.82 -4.31
C LYS A 51 -14.38 -6.52 -5.34
N THR A 52 -14.22 -7.02 -6.55
CA THR A 52 -15.26 -6.94 -7.57
C THR A 52 -16.50 -7.70 -7.11
N ALA A 53 -17.69 -7.13 -7.35
CA ALA A 53 -18.95 -7.78 -7.02
C ALA A 53 -19.03 -9.14 -7.75
N SER A 54 -19.57 -10.14 -7.05
CA SER A 54 -19.78 -11.49 -7.60
C SER A 54 -18.54 -12.23 -8.12
N SER A 55 -17.31 -11.77 -7.82
CA SER A 55 -16.08 -12.51 -8.11
C SER A 55 -15.61 -13.34 -6.91
N PHE A 56 -14.98 -14.48 -7.19
CA PHE A 56 -14.19 -15.30 -6.26
C PHE A 56 -12.74 -14.80 -6.13
N GLN A 57 -12.47 -13.60 -6.61
CA GLN A 57 -11.16 -12.97 -6.49
C GLN A 57 -11.11 -12.14 -5.21
N GLY A 58 -9.93 -12.08 -4.62
CA GLY A 58 -9.65 -11.20 -3.50
C GLY A 58 -9.50 -9.76 -3.99
N MET A 59 -8.58 -9.05 -3.37
CA MET A 59 -8.21 -7.71 -3.73
C MET A 59 -6.71 -7.56 -3.60
N ALA A 60 -6.07 -7.05 -4.63
CA ALA A 60 -4.65 -6.78 -4.61
C ALA A 60 -4.31 -5.57 -5.46
N GLY A 61 -3.41 -4.73 -4.96
CA GLY A 61 -2.97 -3.54 -5.68
C GLY A 61 -1.77 -2.85 -5.06
N LEU A 62 -1.26 -1.87 -5.80
CA LEU A 62 -0.19 -0.96 -5.43
C LEU A 62 -0.69 0.47 -5.55
N LEU A 63 -0.60 1.24 -4.47
CA LEU A 63 -0.81 2.68 -4.46
C LEU A 63 0.54 3.37 -4.32
N ALA A 64 0.87 4.27 -5.24
CA ALA A 64 2.07 5.09 -5.17
C ALA A 64 1.76 6.59 -5.16
N TYR A 65 2.49 7.36 -4.37
CA TYR A 65 2.45 8.82 -4.33
C TYR A 65 3.81 9.38 -4.71
N GLN A 66 3.82 10.40 -5.58
CA GLN A 66 5.05 11.04 -6.04
C GLN A 66 5.47 12.14 -5.08
N GLY A 67 6.62 11.97 -4.44
CA GLY A 67 7.35 13.07 -3.79
C GLY A 67 8.38 13.72 -4.73
N PRO A 68 9.04 14.80 -4.25
CA PRO A 68 10.04 15.53 -5.03
C PRO A 68 11.24 14.67 -5.44
N ASP A 69 11.76 13.87 -4.50
CA ASP A 69 12.96 13.05 -4.70
C ASP A 69 12.65 11.55 -4.65
N GLU A 70 11.77 11.15 -3.73
CA GLU A 70 11.41 9.76 -3.45
C GLU A 70 9.89 9.58 -3.54
N HIS A 71 9.45 8.38 -3.91
CA HIS A 71 8.04 8.06 -4.05
C HIS A 71 7.62 7.01 -3.01
N LEU A 72 6.49 7.24 -2.37
CA LEU A 72 5.90 6.28 -1.44
C LEU A 72 5.10 5.25 -2.22
N ALA A 73 5.33 3.95 -2.00
CA ALA A 73 4.50 2.89 -2.53
C ALA A 73 4.01 1.93 -1.46
N LEU A 74 2.71 1.60 -1.55
CA LEU A 74 1.96 0.81 -0.59
C LEU A 74 1.32 -0.37 -1.32
N LEU A 75 1.77 -1.57 -1.02
CA LEU A 75 1.19 -2.79 -1.58
C LEU A 75 0.24 -3.41 -0.56
N PHE A 76 -0.90 -3.88 -1.07
CA PHE A 76 -1.84 -4.71 -0.34
C PHE A 76 -2.26 -5.90 -1.20
N SER A 77 -2.36 -7.07 -0.58
CA SER A 77 -2.90 -8.30 -1.17
C SER A 77 -3.73 -9.02 -0.12
N VAL A 78 -5.05 -9.00 -0.31
CA VAL A 78 -6.06 -9.59 0.56
C VAL A 78 -6.75 -10.70 -0.23
N PRO A 79 -6.42 -11.98 0.00
CA PRO A 79 -7.00 -13.07 -0.77
C PRO A 79 -8.49 -13.26 -0.45
N PHE A 80 -9.22 -13.87 -1.40
CA PHE A 80 -10.61 -14.27 -1.19
C PHE A 80 -10.75 -15.34 -0.09
N SER A 81 -9.79 -16.26 -0.03
CA SER A 81 -9.75 -17.36 0.94
C SER A 81 -8.40 -17.39 1.67
N TYR A 82 -8.46 -17.46 3.00
CA TYR A 82 -7.28 -17.53 3.86
C TYR A 82 -6.73 -18.94 4.07
N THR A 83 -7.37 -19.97 3.46
CA THR A 83 -6.95 -21.36 3.60
C THR A 83 -5.58 -21.62 2.96
N LEU A 84 -5.32 -21.01 1.80
CA LEU A 84 -4.09 -21.21 1.03
C LEU A 84 -3.21 -19.95 0.95
N HIS A 85 -3.82 -18.78 1.10
CA HIS A 85 -3.13 -17.51 0.92
C HIS A 85 -3.27 -16.66 2.17
N ARG A 86 -2.22 -15.90 2.49
CA ARG A 86 -2.22 -14.96 3.61
C ARG A 86 -2.35 -13.53 3.11
N ILE A 87 -2.81 -12.64 3.98
CA ILE A 87 -2.79 -11.22 3.67
C ILE A 87 -1.34 -10.75 3.68
N GLN A 88 -0.96 -10.00 2.66
CA GLN A 88 0.35 -9.43 2.51
C GLN A 88 0.26 -7.92 2.33
N PHE A 89 1.09 -7.21 3.07
CA PHE A 89 1.31 -5.77 2.92
C PHE A 89 2.78 -5.52 2.63
N ALA A 90 3.08 -4.45 1.90
CA ALA A 90 4.44 -3.97 1.76
C ALA A 90 4.52 -2.45 1.72
N LEU A 91 5.65 -1.93 2.20
CA LEU A 91 6.10 -0.57 1.96
C LEU A 91 7.27 -0.63 0.99
N ALA A 92 7.29 0.28 0.04
CA ALA A 92 8.44 0.49 -0.82
C ALA A 92 8.72 1.97 -1.01
N GLU A 93 9.99 2.29 -1.14
CA GLU A 93 10.49 3.58 -1.60
C GLU A 93 10.90 3.42 -3.06
N LEU A 94 10.26 4.18 -3.96
CA LEU A 94 10.55 4.13 -5.39
C LEU A 94 11.29 5.39 -5.83
N ARG A 95 12.24 5.22 -6.75
CA ARG A 95 13.01 6.31 -7.36
C ARG A 95 12.66 6.46 -8.84
N GLY A 96 12.74 7.70 -9.31
CA GLY A 96 12.56 8.04 -10.73
C GLY A 96 11.11 7.99 -11.21
N PRO A 97 10.87 8.30 -12.50
CA PRO A 97 9.52 8.51 -13.01
C PRO A 97 8.63 7.27 -12.90
N LEU A 98 7.49 7.39 -12.21
CA LEU A 98 6.48 6.33 -12.22
C LEU A 98 5.66 6.41 -13.51
N ALA A 99 5.84 5.44 -14.41
CA ALA A 99 4.91 5.19 -15.50
C ALA A 99 3.78 4.24 -15.05
N GLN A 100 2.61 4.26 -15.71
CA GLN A 100 1.46 3.44 -15.27
C GLN A 100 1.70 1.94 -15.53
N ASP A 101 2.23 1.62 -16.71
CA ASP A 101 2.73 0.31 -17.11
C ASP A 101 3.90 -0.18 -16.25
N GLY A 102 4.72 0.74 -15.72
CA GLY A 102 5.76 0.43 -14.75
C GLY A 102 5.21 -0.02 -13.40
N LEU A 103 4.01 0.42 -13.01
CA LEU A 103 3.46 0.16 -11.68
C LEU A 103 3.04 -1.31 -11.49
N GLU A 104 2.64 -1.98 -12.57
CA GLU A 104 2.38 -3.43 -12.56
C GLU A 104 3.67 -4.24 -12.34
N GLN A 105 4.76 -3.85 -13.02
CA GLN A 105 6.06 -4.50 -12.83
C GLN A 105 6.60 -4.30 -11.42
N VAL A 106 6.40 -3.10 -10.84
CA VAL A 106 6.73 -2.83 -9.44
C VAL A 106 5.87 -3.70 -8.51
N PHE A 107 4.57 -3.86 -8.78
CA PHE A 107 3.72 -4.75 -8.00
C PHE A 107 4.24 -6.20 -8.04
N ASP A 108 4.51 -6.73 -9.24
CA ASP A 108 4.96 -8.12 -9.40
C ASP A 108 6.34 -8.31 -8.74
N GLY A 109 7.29 -7.38 -8.92
CA GLY A 109 8.60 -7.41 -8.25
C GLY A 109 8.53 -7.32 -6.72
N ILE A 110 7.59 -6.53 -6.16
CA ILE A 110 7.34 -6.49 -4.71
C ILE A 110 6.65 -7.78 -4.24
N MET A 111 5.83 -8.44 -5.06
CA MET A 111 5.23 -9.72 -4.68
C MET A 111 6.26 -10.86 -4.71
N GLU A 112 7.19 -10.83 -5.65
CA GLU A 112 8.32 -11.75 -5.75
C GLU A 112 9.33 -11.57 -4.62
N LYS A 113 10.01 -12.65 -4.21
CA LYS A 113 10.84 -12.64 -2.99
C LYS A 113 12.13 -11.81 -3.10
N GLU A 114 12.59 -11.48 -4.30
CA GLU A 114 13.94 -10.99 -4.54
C GLU A 114 13.92 -9.81 -5.53
N ALA A 115 13.89 -8.58 -5.01
CA ALA A 115 14.30 -7.42 -5.78
C ALA A 115 15.32 -6.62 -4.94
N PRO A 116 16.53 -6.35 -5.47
CA PRO A 116 17.53 -5.52 -4.79
C PRO A 116 17.19 -4.02 -4.82
N ASP A 117 16.24 -3.61 -5.66
CA ASP A 117 15.71 -2.25 -5.82
C ASP A 117 14.28 -2.39 -6.39
N PRO A 118 13.23 -1.74 -5.86
CA PRO A 118 13.20 -0.76 -4.76
C PRO A 118 13.51 -1.31 -3.36
N LYS A 119 13.84 -0.42 -2.41
CA LYS A 119 13.87 -0.77 -0.99
C LYS A 119 12.46 -1.14 -0.54
N VAL A 120 12.29 -2.38 -0.08
CA VAL A 120 10.98 -2.96 0.22
C VAL A 120 11.00 -3.65 1.57
N VAL A 121 9.96 -3.45 2.37
CA VAL A 121 9.66 -4.25 3.57
C VAL A 121 8.28 -4.84 3.45
N LYS A 122 8.14 -6.13 3.82
CA LYS A 122 6.90 -6.90 3.64
C LYS A 122 6.43 -7.47 4.97
N CYS A 123 5.12 -7.55 5.13
CA CYS A 123 4.46 -8.15 6.27
C CYS A 123 3.42 -9.13 5.73
N ILE A 124 3.65 -10.42 5.96
CA ILE A 124 2.65 -11.45 5.77
C ILE A 124 1.95 -11.62 7.11
N LEU A 125 0.67 -11.27 7.19
CA LEU A 125 -0.08 -11.34 8.45
C LEU A 125 -0.27 -12.80 8.88
N GLN A 126 0.45 -13.19 9.93
CA GLN A 126 0.26 -14.46 10.64
C GLN A 126 -0.73 -14.32 11.80
N THR A 127 -0.75 -13.15 12.43
CA THR A 127 -1.69 -12.73 13.47
C THR A 127 -2.63 -11.64 12.89
N PRO A 128 -3.72 -11.27 13.59
CA PRO A 128 -4.66 -10.26 13.10
C PRO A 128 -4.07 -8.85 12.95
N GLN A 129 -2.83 -8.61 13.41
CA GLN A 129 -2.18 -7.31 13.42
C GLN A 129 -0.67 -7.46 13.15
N GLY A 130 -0.05 -6.45 12.56
CA GLY A 130 1.38 -6.41 12.30
C GLY A 130 1.87 -4.97 12.12
N ALA A 131 3.18 -4.83 11.96
CA ALA A 131 3.81 -3.55 11.68
C ALA A 131 4.88 -3.69 10.60
N LEU A 132 5.12 -2.60 9.89
CA LEU A 132 6.14 -2.43 8.86
C LEU A 132 6.92 -1.16 9.18
N GLU A 133 8.23 -1.21 9.00
CA GLU A 133 9.08 -0.02 9.14
C GLU A 133 10.15 -0.06 8.05
N LEU A 134 10.20 1.00 7.24
CA LEU A 134 11.21 1.26 6.22
C LEU A 134 11.94 2.55 6.60
N LYS A 135 13.27 2.49 6.68
CA LYS A 135 14.12 3.65 6.90
C LYS A 135 15.17 3.72 5.81
N ASP A 136 15.25 4.86 5.13
CA ASP A 136 16.33 5.18 4.22
C ASP A 136 16.73 6.66 4.35
N GLY A 137 17.98 6.93 4.68
CA GLY A 137 18.46 8.31 4.84
C GLY A 137 17.58 9.15 5.78
N SER A 138 16.95 10.20 5.24
CA SER A 138 16.03 11.10 5.96
C SER A 138 14.57 10.62 5.94
N LEU A 139 14.25 9.59 5.17
CA LEU A 139 12.93 9.01 5.02
C LEU A 139 12.69 7.89 6.06
N SER A 140 11.55 7.98 6.74
CA SER A 140 11.05 6.96 7.65
C SER A 140 9.57 6.70 7.37
N ILE A 141 9.23 5.49 6.92
CA ILE A 141 7.86 5.05 6.68
C ILE A 141 7.53 3.95 7.67
N ARG A 142 6.47 4.15 8.44
CA ARG A 142 5.94 3.17 9.38
C ARG A 142 4.52 2.84 9.00
N ALA A 143 4.13 1.58 9.06
CA ALA A 143 2.74 1.20 8.91
C ALA A 143 2.32 0.22 9.99
N THR A 144 1.09 0.38 10.48
CA THR A 144 0.39 -0.65 11.25
C THR A 144 -0.65 -1.28 10.35
N VAL A 145 -0.71 -2.60 10.36
CA VAL A 145 -1.60 -3.38 9.49
C VAL A 145 -2.46 -4.29 10.33
N SER A 146 -3.70 -4.51 9.93
CA SER A 146 -4.61 -5.40 10.65
C SER A 146 -5.66 -6.05 9.76
N ASN A 147 -6.26 -7.13 10.26
CA ASN A 147 -7.37 -7.85 9.67
C ASN A 147 -8.34 -8.35 10.75
N VAL A 148 -8.81 -7.45 11.61
CA VAL A 148 -9.75 -7.79 12.71
C VAL A 148 -11.19 -7.82 12.20
N HIS A 149 -11.60 -6.78 11.49
CA HIS A 149 -12.93 -6.66 10.87
C HIS A 149 -12.85 -6.50 9.35
N VAL A 150 -11.85 -5.73 8.90
CA VAL A 150 -11.47 -5.49 7.51
C VAL A 150 -9.96 -5.35 7.46
N ALA A 151 -9.37 -5.54 6.28
CA ALA A 151 -7.94 -5.32 6.08
C ALA A 151 -7.65 -3.82 6.18
N LYS A 152 -6.80 -3.39 7.11
CA LYS A 152 -6.46 -1.97 7.30
C LYS A 152 -4.95 -1.78 7.27
N MET A 153 -4.51 -0.68 6.68
CA MET A 153 -3.12 -0.21 6.72
C MET A 153 -3.08 1.28 7.07
N ASP A 154 -2.58 1.61 8.26
CA ASP A 154 -2.35 2.99 8.69
C ASP A 154 -0.87 3.29 8.53
N VAL A 155 -0.53 4.25 7.67
CA VAL A 155 0.83 4.61 7.28
C VAL A 155 1.17 6.00 7.82
N VAL A 156 2.37 6.13 8.38
CA VAL A 156 2.99 7.39 8.77
C VAL A 156 4.33 7.49 8.05
N MET A 157 4.46 8.50 7.21
CA MET A 157 5.70 8.84 6.52
C MET A 157 6.25 10.14 7.10
N GLU A 158 7.54 10.15 7.40
CA GLU A 158 8.28 11.29 7.93
C GLU A 158 9.52 11.50 7.08
N THR A 159 9.74 12.73 6.62
CA THR A 159 11.01 13.14 6.02
C THR A 159 11.65 14.20 6.92
N LYS A 160 12.88 13.94 7.37
CA LYS A 160 13.64 14.94 8.11
C LYS A 160 14.11 16.02 7.15
N ALA A 161 13.91 17.28 7.52
CA ALA A 161 14.55 18.40 6.84
C ALA A 161 16.07 18.29 7.04
N THR A 162 16.81 18.28 5.93
CA THR A 162 18.28 18.30 5.90
C THR A 162 18.81 19.69 6.21
#